data_AF-A0A1C3EZS7-F1
#
_entry.id   AF-A0A1C3EZS7-F1
#
_cell.length_a   1.000
_cell.length_b   1.000
_cell.length_c   1.000
_cell.angle_alpha   90.00
_cell.angle_beta   90.00
_cell.angle_gamma   90.00
#
_symmetry.space_group_name_H-M   'P 1'
#
loop_
_entity.id
_entity.type
_entity.pdbx_description
1 polymer ?
#
loop_
_entity_poly.entity_id
_entity_poly.type
_entity_poly.pdbx_seq_one_letter_code
_entity_poly.pdbx_strand_id
1 'polypeptide(L)'
;MHDLFRWAWLIPALPFLSFLLIAFVTKRSKGLSSTVSILAILTSLCLAIAIAVGIIQSGTEIVEHAAIVNVNWLNIGGLKIDFGTVVDPLSGMMLFVVTLVASMVQIYSLGYMHGDKGWSRYYAYQSLFASSMLAMVLATNLLQLFICWELVGLCSYLLIGFWYFKVSAREAAKKAFMTTRVGDFGLLLGILFLYTKFGTLDFRSAVSSSEH
;
A
#
# COMPACT_ATOMS: atom_id res chain seq x y z
N MET A 1 -10.52 -5.21 21.66
CA MET A 1 -10.05 -4.21 20.68
C MET A 1 -8.57 -4.34 20.35
N HIS A 2 -7.68 -4.69 21.31
CA HIS A 2 -6.25 -4.91 21.03
C HIS A 2 -5.96 -5.93 19.91
N ASP A 3 -6.76 -7.00 19.79
CA ASP A 3 -6.60 -7.95 18.70
C ASP A 3 -6.89 -7.35 17.33
N LEU A 4 -7.84 -6.40 17.23
CA LEU A 4 -8.21 -5.76 15.95
C LEU A 4 -7.01 -5.07 15.29
N PHE A 5 -6.17 -4.40 16.08
CA PHE A 5 -4.96 -3.75 15.58
C PHE A 5 -3.89 -4.76 15.13
N ARG A 6 -3.84 -5.94 15.76
CA ARG A 6 -2.96 -7.03 15.30
C ARG A 6 -3.36 -7.57 13.94
N TRP A 7 -4.61 -7.40 13.52
CA TRP A 7 -5.10 -7.83 12.22
C TRP A 7 -4.94 -6.75 11.12
N ALA A 8 -4.34 -5.59 11.42
CA ALA A 8 -4.18 -4.50 10.46
C ALA A 8 -3.42 -4.91 9.18
N TRP A 9 -2.47 -5.85 9.29
CA TRP A 9 -1.74 -6.41 8.14
C TRP A 9 -2.63 -7.13 7.12
N LEU A 10 -3.84 -7.56 7.52
CA LEU A 10 -4.81 -8.16 6.59
C LEU A 10 -5.32 -7.14 5.57
N ILE A 11 -5.38 -5.85 5.92
CA ILE A 11 -5.93 -4.79 5.06
C ILE A 11 -5.20 -4.69 3.72
N PRO A 12 -3.85 -4.62 3.67
CA PRO A 12 -3.10 -4.70 2.42
C PRO A 12 -2.97 -6.12 1.86
N ALA A 13 -3.04 -7.17 2.70
CA ALA A 13 -2.89 -8.55 2.27
C ALA A 13 -4.10 -9.05 1.44
N LEU A 14 -5.32 -8.65 1.77
CA LEU A 14 -6.54 -9.00 1.03
C LEU A 14 -6.48 -8.58 -0.46
N PRO A 15 -6.20 -7.32 -0.82
CA PRO A 15 -6.05 -6.91 -2.21
C PRO A 15 -4.81 -7.53 -2.86
N PHE A 16 -3.75 -7.84 -2.10
CA PHE A 16 -2.61 -8.59 -2.64
C PHE A 16 -2.99 -10.02 -3.05
N LEU A 17 -3.72 -10.73 -2.19
CA LEU A 17 -4.25 -12.06 -2.49
C LEU A 17 -5.19 -12.02 -3.68
N SER A 18 -6.03 -10.98 -3.78
CA SER A 18 -6.88 -10.75 -4.94
C SER A 18 -6.07 -10.60 -6.23
N PHE A 19 -4.99 -9.81 -6.22
CA PHE A 19 -4.05 -9.71 -7.34
C PHE A 19 -3.48 -11.08 -7.73
N LEU A 20 -3.01 -11.88 -6.77
CA LEU A 20 -2.47 -13.22 -7.04
C LEU A 20 -3.54 -14.15 -7.63
N LEU A 21 -4.74 -14.18 -7.04
CA LEU A 21 -5.84 -14.99 -7.53
C LEU A 21 -6.22 -14.62 -8.97
N ILE A 22 -6.29 -13.32 -9.29
CA ILE A 22 -6.61 -12.86 -10.64
C ILE A 22 -5.48 -13.20 -11.61
N ALA A 23 -4.22 -13.00 -11.20
CA ALA A 23 -3.05 -13.23 -12.04
C ALA A 23 -2.89 -14.72 -12.43
N PHE A 24 -3.09 -15.62 -11.47
CA PHE A 24 -2.81 -17.05 -11.64
C PHE A 24 -4.05 -17.91 -11.94
N VAL A 25 -5.21 -17.58 -11.36
CA VAL A 25 -6.40 -18.45 -11.40
C VAL A 25 -7.50 -17.86 -12.28
N THR A 26 -7.90 -16.62 -11.98
CA THR A 26 -9.16 -16.06 -12.49
C THR A 26 -9.00 -15.30 -13.80
N LYS A 27 -7.77 -15.20 -14.34
CA LYS A 27 -7.44 -14.48 -15.58
C LYS A 27 -8.35 -14.80 -16.78
N ARG A 28 -8.90 -16.02 -16.84
CA ARG A 28 -9.81 -16.47 -17.92
C ARG A 28 -11.25 -15.99 -17.76
N SER A 29 -11.68 -15.63 -16.55
CA SER A 29 -13.06 -15.22 -16.26
C SER A 29 -13.12 -13.75 -15.84
N LYS A 30 -13.73 -12.92 -16.70
CA LYS A 30 -13.87 -11.48 -16.48
C LYS A 30 -14.70 -11.20 -15.22
N GLY A 31 -15.88 -11.81 -15.11
CA GLY A 31 -16.80 -11.59 -14.00
C GLY A 31 -16.19 -11.97 -12.65
N LEU A 32 -15.58 -13.16 -12.57
CA LEU A 32 -14.92 -13.60 -11.33
C LEU A 32 -13.74 -12.68 -10.96
N SER A 33 -12.98 -12.18 -11.94
CA SER A 33 -11.83 -11.30 -11.66
C SER A 33 -12.25 -9.99 -11.00
N SER A 34 -13.30 -9.35 -11.53
CA SER A 34 -13.84 -8.12 -10.95
C SER A 34 -14.48 -8.38 -9.58
N THR A 35 -15.21 -9.48 -9.42
CA THR A 35 -15.84 -9.81 -8.13
C THR A 35 -14.80 -10.06 -7.04
N VAL A 36 -13.73 -10.81 -7.34
CA VAL A 36 -12.65 -11.08 -6.38
C VAL A 36 -11.90 -9.80 -6.00
N SER A 37 -11.66 -8.89 -6.95
CA SER A 37 -11.07 -7.57 -6.69
C SER A 37 -11.96 -6.71 -5.78
N ILE A 38 -13.24 -6.57 -6.15
CA ILE A 38 -14.19 -5.71 -5.44
C ILE A 38 -14.47 -6.24 -4.03
N LEU A 39 -14.66 -7.56 -3.87
CA LEU A 39 -14.86 -8.15 -2.55
C LEU A 39 -13.63 -7.97 -1.66
N ALA A 40 -12.42 -8.12 -2.20
CA ALA A 40 -11.20 -7.90 -1.43
C ALA A 40 -11.07 -6.45 -0.95
N ILE A 41 -11.34 -5.45 -1.79
CA ILE A 41 -11.25 -4.06 -1.35
C ILE A 41 -12.39 -3.65 -0.42
N LEU A 42 -13.60 -4.18 -0.59
CA LEU A 42 -14.72 -3.93 0.32
C LEU A 42 -14.50 -4.55 1.69
N THR A 43 -13.93 -5.76 1.75
CA THR A 43 -13.55 -6.38 3.02
C THR A 43 -12.44 -5.59 3.71
N SER A 44 -11.44 -5.10 2.96
CA SER A 44 -10.44 -4.15 3.48
C SER A 44 -11.06 -2.84 3.99
N LEU A 45 -12.08 -2.31 3.31
CA LEU A 45 -12.81 -1.11 3.76
C LEU A 45 -13.56 -1.36 5.08
N CYS A 46 -14.24 -2.49 5.22
CA CYS A 46 -14.90 -2.86 6.47
C CYS A 46 -13.90 -2.97 7.63
N LEU A 47 -12.72 -3.57 7.39
CA LEU A 47 -11.65 -3.64 8.38
C LEU A 47 -11.08 -2.25 8.70
N ALA A 48 -10.89 -1.39 7.70
CA ALA A 48 -10.41 -0.02 7.90
C ALA A 48 -11.40 0.81 8.75
N ILE A 49 -12.70 0.68 8.49
CA ILE A 49 -13.75 1.31 9.31
C ILE A 49 -13.71 0.76 10.75
N ALA A 50 -13.57 -0.56 10.92
CA ALA A 50 -13.46 -1.15 12.24
C ALA A 50 -12.25 -0.62 13.02
N ILE A 51 -11.08 -0.49 12.36
CA ILE A 51 -9.89 0.11 12.96
C ILE A 51 -10.13 1.59 13.30
N ALA A 52 -10.70 2.38 12.39
CA ALA A 52 -10.99 3.79 12.63
C ALA A 52 -11.95 3.99 13.83
N VAL A 53 -13.01 3.19 13.91
CA VAL A 53 -13.93 3.18 15.07
C VAL A 53 -13.21 2.74 16.34
N GLY A 54 -12.35 1.72 16.25
CA GLY A 54 -11.52 1.26 17.37
C GLY A 54 -10.58 2.36 17.90
N ILE A 55 -9.98 3.15 17.01
CA ILE A 55 -9.14 4.30 17.39
C ILE A 55 -9.97 5.37 18.11
N ILE A 56 -11.14 5.73 17.57
CA ILE A 56 -12.03 6.74 18.19
C ILE A 56 -12.50 6.29 19.58
N GLN A 57 -12.84 5.00 19.73
CA GLN A 57 -13.30 4.43 21.00
C GLN A 57 -12.18 4.30 22.05
N SER A 58 -10.93 4.11 21.62
CA SER A 58 -9.78 3.95 22.52
C SER A 58 -9.25 5.28 23.08
N GLY A 59 -9.79 6.43 22.63
CA GLY A 59 -9.43 7.74 23.17
C GLY A 59 -7.94 8.07 23.01
N THR A 60 -7.27 8.48 24.09
CA THR A 60 -5.88 8.94 24.10
C THR A 60 -4.84 7.81 24.15
N GLU A 61 -5.21 6.58 24.51
CA GLU A 61 -4.22 5.48 24.69
C GLU A 61 -3.47 5.15 23.40
N ILE A 62 -4.14 5.18 22.24
CA ILE A 62 -3.53 4.90 20.92
C ILE A 62 -2.83 6.14 20.34
N VAL A 63 -3.24 7.33 20.80
CA VAL A 63 -2.54 8.57 20.45
C VAL A 63 -1.13 8.57 21.05
N GLU A 64 -0.98 8.03 22.26
CA GLU A 64 0.33 7.91 22.92
C GLU A 64 1.10 6.63 22.48
N HIS A 65 0.40 5.48 22.39
CA HIS A 65 1.01 4.20 22.07
C HIS A 65 0.40 3.60 20.79
N ALA A 66 0.97 3.94 19.63
CA ALA A 66 0.59 3.31 18.37
C ALA A 66 0.77 1.79 18.47
N ALA A 67 -0.21 1.04 17.98
CA ALA A 67 -0.12 -0.41 17.96
C ALA A 67 0.87 -0.82 16.86
N ILE A 68 2.05 -1.26 17.27
CA ILE A 68 3.14 -1.68 16.37
C ILE A 68 3.28 -3.19 16.46
N VAL A 69 3.23 -3.84 15.29
CA VAL A 69 3.56 -5.25 15.14
C VAL A 69 4.73 -5.33 14.18
N ASN A 70 5.93 -5.64 14.68
CA ASN A 70 7.15 -5.75 13.88
C ASN A 70 7.58 -7.22 13.78
N VAL A 71 8.03 -7.61 12.59
CA VAL A 71 8.67 -8.88 12.31
C VAL A 71 10.06 -8.57 11.75
N ASN A 72 11.10 -9.17 12.32
CA ASN A 72 12.44 -8.95 11.81
C ASN A 72 12.58 -9.52 10.40
N TRP A 73 12.89 -8.65 9.44
CA TRP A 73 13.02 -9.03 8.03
C TRP A 73 14.46 -9.31 7.65
N LEU A 74 15.37 -8.41 8.04
CA LEU A 74 16.78 -8.52 7.70
C LEU A 74 17.65 -8.03 8.85
N ASN A 75 18.68 -8.81 9.17
CA ASN A 75 19.70 -8.46 10.15
C ASN A 75 21.08 -8.74 9.56
N ILE A 76 21.79 -7.70 9.15
CA ILE A 76 23.14 -7.80 8.58
C ILE A 76 24.05 -6.81 9.28
N GLY A 77 25.11 -7.30 9.92
CA GLY A 77 26.21 -6.48 10.43
C GLY A 77 25.81 -5.37 11.42
N GLY A 78 24.74 -5.56 12.20
CA GLY A 78 24.22 -4.55 13.14
C GLY A 78 23.09 -3.67 12.59
N LEU A 79 22.81 -3.73 11.28
CA LEU A 79 21.61 -3.13 10.69
C LEU A 79 20.42 -4.08 10.89
N LYS A 80 19.49 -3.70 11.77
CA LYS A 80 18.20 -4.37 11.94
C LYS A 80 17.14 -3.65 11.12
N ILE A 81 16.48 -4.39 10.23
CA ILE A 81 15.35 -3.92 9.44
C ILE A 81 14.16 -4.79 9.79
N ASP A 82 13.15 -4.15 10.35
CA ASP A 82 11.89 -4.81 10.67
C ASP A 82 10.85 -4.49 9.59
N PHE A 83 9.92 -5.42 9.36
CA PHE A 83 8.72 -5.17 8.58
C PHE A 83 7.54 -5.27 9.52
N GLY A 84 6.69 -4.25 9.51
CA GLY A 84 5.60 -4.23 10.46
C GLY A 84 4.40 -3.43 10.01
N THR A 85 3.46 -3.30 10.93
CA THR A 85 2.30 -2.43 10.79
C THR A 85 2.23 -1.49 11.97
N VAL A 86 2.24 -0.19 11.69
CA VAL A 86 1.91 0.84 12.67
C VAL A 86 0.45 1.25 12.50
N VAL A 87 -0.30 1.25 13.60
CA VAL A 87 -1.66 1.79 13.64
C VAL A 87 -1.71 2.95 14.62
N ASP A 88 -1.87 4.15 14.07
CA ASP A 88 -2.07 5.41 14.77
C ASP A 88 -3.28 6.16 14.15
N PRO A 89 -3.74 7.28 14.73
CA PRO A 89 -4.88 8.02 14.20
C PRO A 89 -4.71 8.47 12.75
N LEU A 90 -3.49 8.85 12.35
CA LEU A 90 -3.17 9.26 10.98
C LEU A 90 -3.33 8.08 10.02
N SER A 91 -2.74 6.93 10.32
CA SER A 91 -2.85 5.72 9.50
C SER A 91 -4.30 5.24 9.43
N GLY A 92 -5.06 5.30 10.54
CA GLY A 92 -6.48 4.96 10.56
C GLY A 92 -7.31 5.80 9.58
N MET A 93 -7.11 7.12 9.56
CA MET A 93 -7.75 8.02 8.60
C MET A 93 -7.34 7.69 7.16
N MET A 94 -6.04 7.51 6.92
CA MET A 94 -5.51 7.24 5.58
C MET A 94 -5.99 5.89 5.03
N LEU A 95 -6.06 4.84 5.86
CA LEU A 95 -6.62 3.54 5.47
C LEU A 95 -8.07 3.66 5.03
N PHE A 96 -8.89 4.41 5.77
CA PHE A 96 -10.29 4.66 5.40
C PHE A 96 -10.39 5.39 4.06
N VAL A 97 -9.65 6.48 3.87
CA VAL A 97 -9.68 7.26 2.62
C VAL A 97 -9.24 6.41 1.43
N VAL A 98 -8.12 5.70 1.55
CA VAL A 98 -7.56 4.88 0.46
C VAL A 98 -8.50 3.72 0.10
N THR A 99 -9.03 2.98 1.09
CA THR A 99 -9.96 1.88 0.83
C THR A 99 -11.28 2.37 0.25
N LEU A 100 -11.80 3.51 0.71
CA LEU A 100 -13.04 4.10 0.20
C LEU A 100 -12.88 4.49 -1.27
N VAL A 101 -11.87 5.29 -1.60
CA VAL A 101 -11.61 5.72 -2.98
C VAL A 101 -11.33 4.51 -3.88
N ALA A 102 -10.50 3.56 -3.43
CA ALA A 102 -10.22 2.35 -4.19
C ALA A 102 -11.49 1.53 -4.45
N SER A 103 -12.40 1.42 -3.47
CA SER A 103 -13.68 0.72 -3.65
C SER A 103 -14.56 1.39 -4.71
N MET A 104 -14.67 2.73 -4.67
CA MET A 104 -15.46 3.49 -5.65
C MET A 104 -14.88 3.35 -7.05
N VAL A 105 -13.56 3.47 -7.19
CA VAL A 105 -12.86 3.31 -8.46
C VAL A 105 -13.06 1.91 -9.04
N GLN A 106 -12.96 0.85 -8.23
CA GLN A 106 -13.16 -0.53 -8.69
C GLN A 106 -14.61 -0.81 -9.11
N ILE A 107 -15.60 -0.24 -8.41
CA ILE A 107 -17.02 -0.36 -8.76
C ILE A 107 -17.29 0.41 -10.06
N TYR A 108 -16.80 1.65 -10.17
CA TYR A 108 -16.91 2.46 -11.40
C TYR A 108 -16.29 1.73 -12.61
N SER A 109 -15.19 1.02 -12.37
CA SER A 109 -14.47 0.28 -13.41
C SER A 109 -15.29 -0.83 -14.06
N LEU A 110 -16.38 -1.31 -13.43
CA LEU A 110 -17.29 -2.30 -14.02
C LEU A 110 -17.97 -1.76 -15.28
N GLY A 111 -18.40 -0.49 -15.24
CA GLY A 111 -18.99 0.17 -16.39
C GLY A 111 -17.91 0.61 -17.39
N TYR A 112 -16.83 1.19 -16.89
CA TYR A 112 -15.77 1.77 -17.73
C TYR A 112 -15.05 0.74 -18.60
N MET A 113 -14.76 -0.45 -18.06
CA MET A 113 -14.03 -1.49 -18.79
C MET A 113 -14.93 -2.41 -19.63
N HIS A 114 -16.24 -2.14 -19.71
CA HIS A 114 -17.19 -3.06 -20.32
C HIS A 114 -16.81 -3.37 -21.78
N GLY A 115 -16.65 -4.66 -22.08
CA GLY A 115 -16.23 -5.12 -23.41
C GLY A 115 -14.70 -5.13 -23.66
N ASP A 116 -13.86 -4.56 -22.79
CA ASP A 116 -12.41 -4.56 -22.99
C ASP A 116 -11.82 -5.98 -22.82
N LYS A 117 -10.80 -6.32 -23.62
CA LYS A 117 -10.12 -7.62 -23.60
C LYS A 117 -9.20 -7.78 -22.39
N GLY A 118 -8.67 -6.68 -21.85
CA GLY A 118 -7.76 -6.64 -20.71
C GLY A 118 -8.44 -6.52 -19.35
N TRP A 119 -9.75 -6.77 -19.25
CA TRP A 119 -10.55 -6.65 -18.02
C TRP A 119 -9.88 -7.24 -16.77
N SER A 120 -9.53 -8.53 -16.80
CA SER A 120 -8.92 -9.20 -15.64
C SER A 120 -7.57 -8.60 -15.27
N ARG A 121 -6.77 -8.20 -16.25
CA ARG A 121 -5.46 -7.57 -16.00
C ARG A 121 -5.61 -6.20 -15.34
N TYR A 122 -6.62 -5.44 -15.72
CA TYR A 122 -6.91 -4.13 -15.14
C TYR A 122 -7.25 -4.25 -13.65
N TYR A 123 -8.15 -5.18 -13.29
CA TYR A 123 -8.50 -5.45 -11.90
C TYR A 123 -7.33 -6.02 -11.08
N ALA A 124 -6.45 -6.82 -11.70
CA ALA A 124 -5.21 -7.25 -11.06
C ALA A 124 -4.31 -6.05 -10.71
N TYR A 125 -4.08 -5.13 -11.66
CA TYR A 125 -3.26 -3.94 -11.42
C TYR A 125 -3.88 -2.99 -10.39
N GLN A 126 -5.20 -2.82 -10.40
CA GLN A 126 -5.89 -2.05 -9.35
C GLN A 126 -5.75 -2.69 -7.97
N SER A 127 -5.87 -4.02 -7.87
CA SER A 127 -5.66 -4.76 -6.62
C SER A 127 -4.23 -4.61 -6.10
N LEU A 128 -3.22 -4.73 -6.97
CA LEU A 128 -1.83 -4.54 -6.58
C LEU A 128 -1.54 -3.09 -6.16
N PHE A 129 -2.13 -2.10 -6.86
CA PHE A 129 -2.03 -0.68 -6.49
C PHE A 129 -2.62 -0.42 -5.11
N ALA A 130 -3.84 -0.91 -4.85
CA ALA A 130 -4.50 -0.75 -3.56
C ALA A 130 -3.69 -1.41 -2.43
N SER A 131 -3.18 -2.62 -2.65
CA SER A 131 -2.32 -3.31 -1.69
C SER A 131 -1.06 -2.51 -1.36
N SER A 132 -0.36 -2.04 -2.39
CA SER A 132 0.90 -1.28 -2.23
C SER A 132 0.67 0.03 -1.48
N MET A 133 -0.42 0.74 -1.79
CA MET A 133 -0.78 1.99 -1.11
C MET A 133 -1.16 1.74 0.36
N LEU A 134 -1.93 0.70 0.66
CA LEU A 134 -2.31 0.34 2.04
C LEU A 134 -1.11 -0.14 2.86
N ALA A 135 -0.18 -0.88 2.24
CA ALA A 135 1.05 -1.32 2.87
C ALA A 135 1.99 -0.13 3.19
N MET A 136 2.03 0.87 2.31
CA MET A 136 2.77 2.12 2.54
C MET A 136 2.23 2.87 3.76
N VAL A 137 0.90 2.99 3.89
CA VAL A 137 0.27 3.69 5.02
C VAL A 137 0.61 3.02 6.35
N LEU A 138 0.76 1.69 6.37
CA LEU A 138 1.09 0.93 7.57
C LEU A 138 2.60 0.81 7.84
N ALA A 139 3.47 1.44 7.04
CA ALA A 139 4.92 1.26 7.12
C ALA A 139 5.48 1.74 8.47
N THR A 140 6.29 0.89 9.13
CA THR A 140 6.89 1.19 10.43
C THR A 140 8.25 1.89 10.33
N ASN A 141 8.88 1.84 9.17
CA ASN A 141 10.16 2.49 8.90
C ASN A 141 10.27 3.03 7.46
N LEU A 142 11.29 3.86 7.27
CA LEU A 142 11.59 4.53 6.01
C LEU A 142 11.87 3.56 4.87
N LEU A 143 12.49 2.41 5.14
CA LEU A 143 12.79 1.45 4.09
C LEU A 143 11.54 0.70 3.62
N GLN A 144 10.68 0.26 4.54
CA GLN A 144 9.39 -0.33 4.21
C GLN A 144 8.53 0.67 3.41
N LEU A 145 8.53 1.94 3.80
CA LEU A 145 7.87 3.02 3.04
C LEU A 145 8.44 3.11 1.63
N PHE A 146 9.77 3.13 1.48
CA PHE A 146 10.45 3.20 0.18
C PHE A 146 10.10 2.00 -0.72
N ILE A 147 10.09 0.79 -0.17
CA ILE A 147 9.72 -0.42 -0.92
C ILE A 147 8.27 -0.34 -1.40
N CYS A 148 7.35 0.08 -0.53
CA CYS A 148 5.94 0.25 -0.93
C CYS A 148 5.76 1.40 -1.93
N TRP A 149 6.56 2.46 -1.83
CA TRP A 149 6.59 3.59 -2.76
C TRP A 149 6.98 3.18 -4.17
N GLU A 150 8.04 2.39 -4.28
CA GLU A 150 8.48 1.78 -5.52
C GLU A 150 7.41 0.87 -6.14
N LEU A 151 6.71 0.09 -5.32
CA LEU A 151 5.59 -0.74 -5.77
C LEU A 151 4.41 0.10 -6.29
N VAL A 152 4.07 1.21 -5.63
CA VAL A 152 3.05 2.15 -6.10
C VAL A 152 3.46 2.78 -7.45
N GLY A 153 4.73 3.16 -7.60
CA GLY A 153 5.30 3.65 -8.85
C GLY A 153 5.20 2.63 -9.99
N LEU A 154 5.55 1.37 -9.72
CA LEU A 154 5.39 0.26 -10.66
C LEU A 154 3.93 0.06 -11.08
N CYS A 155 3.00 0.05 -10.12
CA CYS A 155 1.57 -0.10 -10.41
C CYS A 155 1.03 1.04 -11.26
N SER A 156 1.45 2.27 -10.98
CA SER A 156 1.11 3.45 -11.78
C SER A 156 1.61 3.31 -13.23
N TYR A 157 2.85 2.87 -13.42
CA TYR A 157 3.40 2.58 -14.75
C TYR A 157 2.56 1.54 -15.52
N LEU A 158 2.17 0.44 -14.85
CA LEU A 158 1.36 -0.63 -15.45
C LEU A 158 -0.06 -0.16 -15.82
N LEU A 159 -0.67 0.71 -15.01
CA LEU A 159 -2.01 1.26 -15.25
C LEU A 159 -2.01 2.32 -16.35
N ILE A 160 -1.06 3.26 -16.35
CA ILE A 160 -0.92 4.27 -17.42
C ILE A 160 -0.60 3.58 -18.75
N GLY A 161 0.30 2.60 -18.71
CA GLY A 161 0.70 1.79 -19.86
C GLY A 161 -0.30 0.68 -20.23
N PHE A 162 -1.49 0.64 -19.64
CA PHE A 162 -2.44 -0.47 -19.80
C PHE A 162 -2.77 -0.75 -21.28
N TRP A 163 -3.05 0.29 -22.06
CA TRP A 163 -3.21 0.18 -23.51
C TRP A 163 -1.86 0.27 -24.24
N TYR A 164 -1.00 -0.71 -23.95
CA TYR A 164 0.37 -0.83 -24.46
C TYR A 164 0.50 -0.82 -26.00
N PHE A 165 -0.59 -1.02 -26.75
CA PHE A 165 -0.59 -0.93 -28.20
C PHE A 165 -0.61 0.52 -28.72
N LYS A 166 -1.03 1.49 -27.90
CA LYS A 166 -0.99 2.91 -28.24
C LYS A 166 0.40 3.47 -27.91
N VAL A 167 1.08 4.04 -28.90
CA VAL A 167 2.40 4.67 -28.72
C VAL A 167 2.32 5.78 -27.66
N SER A 168 1.27 6.60 -27.70
CA SER A 168 1.03 7.66 -26.71
C SER A 168 0.94 7.15 -25.28
N ALA A 169 0.30 5.99 -25.05
CA ALA A 169 0.20 5.40 -23.71
C ALA A 169 1.54 4.87 -23.21
N ARG A 170 2.35 4.25 -24.09
CA ARG A 170 3.70 3.75 -23.74
C ARG A 170 4.65 4.89 -23.39
N GLU A 171 4.62 5.96 -24.17
CA GLU A 171 5.46 7.14 -23.94
C GLU A 171 5.05 7.88 -22.67
N ALA A 172 3.74 8.04 -22.44
CA ALA A 172 3.22 8.62 -21.19
C ALA A 172 3.65 7.79 -19.97
N ALA A 173 3.52 6.46 -20.03
CA ALA A 173 3.92 5.58 -18.94
C ALA A 173 5.43 5.69 -18.65
N LYS A 174 6.28 5.67 -19.69
CA LYS A 174 7.73 5.86 -19.53
C LYS A 174 8.06 7.22 -18.94
N LYS A 175 7.43 8.30 -19.42
CA LYS A 175 7.67 9.65 -18.92
C LYS A 175 7.29 9.76 -17.44
N ALA A 176 6.12 9.26 -17.05
CA ALA A 176 5.67 9.26 -15.67
C ALA A 176 6.65 8.46 -14.78
N PHE A 177 6.99 7.24 -15.18
CA PHE A 177 7.90 6.38 -14.41
C PHE A 177 9.29 6.99 -14.24
N MET A 178 9.89 7.51 -15.31
CA MET A 178 11.21 8.15 -15.25
C MET A 178 11.21 9.41 -14.37
N THR A 179 10.12 10.19 -14.41
CA THR A 179 10.00 11.40 -13.60
C THR A 179 9.89 11.07 -12.11
N THR A 180 9.09 10.06 -11.76
CA THR A 180 9.02 9.54 -10.38
C THR A 180 10.37 8.99 -9.93
N ARG A 181 11.07 8.27 -10.82
CA ARG A 181 12.37 7.67 -10.50
C ARG A 181 13.43 8.67 -10.09
N VAL A 182 13.44 9.85 -10.71
CA VAL A 182 14.34 10.94 -10.31
C VAL A 182 14.04 11.39 -8.87
N GLY A 183 12.76 11.47 -8.49
CA GLY A 183 12.34 11.72 -7.12
C GLY A 183 12.75 10.60 -6.16
N ASP A 184 12.63 9.34 -6.59
CA ASP A 184 12.98 8.17 -5.77
C ASP A 184 14.48 8.15 -5.40
N PHE A 185 15.36 8.62 -6.30
CA PHE A 185 16.78 8.82 -5.96
C PHE A 185 16.96 9.87 -4.86
N GLY A 186 16.21 10.97 -4.91
CA GLY A 186 16.21 11.98 -3.84
C GLY A 186 15.73 11.42 -2.51
N LEU A 187 14.63 10.66 -2.53
CA LEU A 187 14.11 9.97 -1.34
C LEU A 187 15.13 8.99 -0.76
N LEU A 188 15.76 8.17 -1.62
CA LEU A 188 16.79 7.21 -1.20
C LEU A 188 18.00 7.91 -0.55
N LEU A 189 18.48 9.01 -1.14
CA LEU A 189 19.56 9.81 -0.56
C LEU A 189 19.15 10.40 0.80
N GLY A 190 17.90 10.85 0.94
CA GLY A 190 17.35 11.31 2.22
C GLY A 190 17.33 10.22 3.28
N ILE A 191 16.90 9.00 2.92
CA ILE A 191 16.90 7.83 3.82
C ILE A 191 18.32 7.49 4.27
N LEU A 192 19.28 7.47 3.33
CA LEU A 192 20.69 7.21 3.66
C LEU A 192 21.27 8.30 4.58
N PHE A 193 20.95 9.57 4.31
CA PHE A 193 21.38 10.67 5.16
C PHE A 193 20.82 10.54 6.58
N LEU A 194 19.52 10.29 6.73
CA LEU A 194 18.88 10.09 8.04
C LEU A 194 19.49 8.89 8.77
N TYR A 195 19.77 7.79 8.06
CA TYR A 195 20.45 6.64 8.65
C TYR A 195 21.84 6.99 9.18
N THR A 196 22.64 7.77 8.44
CA THR A 196 23.97 8.20 8.92
C THR A 196 23.91 9.13 10.14
N LYS A 197 22.80 9.85 10.34
CA LYS A 197 22.61 10.78 11.46
C LYS A 197 22.06 10.11 12.71
N PHE A 198 21.04 9.26 12.55
CA PHE A 198 20.30 8.67 13.67
C PHE A 198 20.62 7.19 13.92
N GLY A 199 21.30 6.51 12.99
CA GLY A 199 21.63 5.08 13.11
C GLY A 199 20.43 4.13 13.02
N THR A 200 19.23 4.64 12.77
CA THR A 200 17.97 3.89 12.68
C THR A 200 17.14 4.34 11.49
N LEU A 201 16.28 3.45 10.99
CA LEU A 201 15.31 3.72 9.92
C LEU A 201 13.87 3.81 10.45
N ASP A 202 13.66 3.47 11.72
CA ASP A 202 12.34 3.49 12.36
C ASP A 202 11.91 4.91 12.69
N PHE A 203 10.66 5.26 12.36
CA PHE A 203 10.15 6.63 12.53
C PHE A 203 10.22 7.10 13.99
N ARG A 204 9.76 6.27 14.94
CA ARG A 204 9.73 6.66 16.36
C ARG A 204 11.13 6.81 16.95
N SER A 205 12.05 5.90 16.63
CA SER A 205 13.43 5.95 17.12
C SER A 205 14.21 7.14 16.54
N ALA A 206 13.94 7.52 15.29
CA ALA A 206 14.52 8.72 14.70
C ALA A 206 14.03 10.00 15.40
N VAL A 207 12.72 10.09 15.70
CA VAL A 207 12.15 11.25 16.42
C VAL A 207 12.72 11.36 17.84
N SER A 208 12.77 10.27 18.61
CA SER A 208 13.31 10.31 19.98
C SER A 208 14.80 10.68 20.02
N SER A 209 15.56 10.30 18.98
CA SER A 209 16.99 10.64 18.87
C SER A 209 17.24 12.09 18.46
N SER A 210 16.22 12.82 17.99
CA SER A 210 16.31 14.23 17.63
C SER A 210 16.02 15.20 18.78
N GLU A 211 15.40 14.70 19.87
CA GLU A 211 15.11 15.47 21.08
C GLU A 211 16.31 15.55 22.05
N HIS A 212 17.45 14.96 21.67
CA HIS A 212 18.73 15.00 22.38
C HIS A 212 19.83 15.62 21.50
#